data_AF-A0A7S4NZU9-F1
#
_entry.id   AF-A0A7S4NZU9-F1
#
_cell.length_a   1.000
_cell.length_b   1.000
_cell.length_c   1.000
_cell.angle_alpha   90.00
_cell.angle_beta   90.00
_cell.angle_gamma   90.00
#
_symmetry.space_group_name_H-M   'P 1'
#
loop_
_entity.id
_entity.type
_entity.pdbx_description
1 polymer ?
#
loop_
_entity_poly.entity_id
_entity_poly.type
_entity_poly.pdbx_seq_one_letter_code
_entity_poly.pdbx_strand_id
1 'polypeptide(L)'
;MAGRHLLAPHNGIIAEYGSYAGLKEHESSGNEKADEFQWDDLPAVDGVMIGREAYQRPWLLREADVKIFGEDRNPGLTRRKILEDYIVLGEELMEKYSNIHGHRKKGTPGYSTRNLLKPVFGLFATERGGREWRRILDKEWVGGGKLGVREPSLRELLEAAMDAMPSELLDAE
;
A
#
# COMPACT_ATOMS: atom_id res chain seq x y z
N MET A 1 36.35 -8.23 -13.85
CA MET A 1 35.24 -7.41 -13.33
C MET A 1 34.04 -8.33 -13.25
N ALA A 2 33.84 -8.97 -12.10
CA ALA A 2 32.76 -9.96 -11.90
C ALA A 2 31.45 -9.21 -11.63
N GLY A 3 30.52 -9.26 -12.59
CA GLY A 3 29.17 -8.74 -12.43
C GLY A 3 28.44 -9.57 -11.37
N ARG A 4 28.09 -8.95 -10.25
CA ARG A 4 27.33 -9.57 -9.17
C ARG A 4 25.93 -9.91 -9.66
N HIS A 5 25.60 -11.19 -9.57
CA HIS A 5 24.26 -11.75 -9.71
C HIS A 5 23.24 -10.93 -8.90
N LEU A 6 22.20 -10.43 -9.58
CA LEU A 6 20.93 -10.09 -8.95
C LEU A 6 20.28 -11.41 -8.55
N LEU A 7 20.51 -11.80 -7.30
CA LEU A 7 19.87 -12.92 -6.64
C LEU A 7 18.36 -12.66 -6.59
N ALA A 8 17.61 -13.27 -7.52
CA ALA A 8 16.28 -13.77 -7.20
C ALA A 8 16.46 -15.22 -6.73
N PRO A 9 16.60 -15.42 -5.41
CA PRO A 9 15.73 -16.42 -4.80
C PRO A 9 15.31 -16.02 -3.37
N HIS A 10 14.06 -16.35 -3.03
CA HIS A 10 13.53 -16.49 -1.66
C HIS A 10 13.02 -15.31 -0.83
N ASN A 11 12.91 -14.06 -1.32
CA ASN A 11 12.30 -12.99 -0.53
C ASN A 11 11.10 -12.33 -1.23
N GLY A 12 9.99 -13.06 -1.33
CA GLY A 12 8.61 -12.56 -1.23
C GLY A 12 8.11 -11.40 -2.11
N ILE A 13 8.91 -10.84 -3.02
CA ILE A 13 8.48 -9.78 -3.93
C ILE A 13 7.95 -10.46 -5.20
N ILE A 14 6.63 -10.62 -5.26
CA ILE A 14 5.94 -11.05 -6.47
C ILE A 14 5.76 -9.78 -7.33
N ALA A 15 6.51 -9.69 -8.43
CA ALA A 15 6.27 -8.67 -9.44
C ALA A 15 5.07 -9.10 -10.32
N GLU A 16 3.96 -8.37 -10.27
CA GLU A 16 2.93 -8.46 -11.31
C GLU A 16 3.42 -7.67 -12.53
N TYR A 17 3.80 -8.38 -13.60
CA TYR A 17 4.19 -7.77 -14.87
C TYR A 17 2.95 -7.25 -15.61
N GLY A 18 2.87 -5.93 -15.80
CA GLY A 18 1.98 -5.33 -16.78
C GLY A 18 2.59 -5.45 -18.18
N SER A 19 1.77 -5.83 -19.17
CA SER A 19 2.08 -6.05 -20.59
C SER A 19 3.21 -5.15 -21.13
N TYR A 20 4.40 -5.73 -21.33
CA TYR A 20 5.38 -5.27 -22.30
C TYR A 20 5.45 -6.30 -23.43
N ALA A 21 5.34 -5.82 -24.67
CA ALA A 21 5.28 -6.66 -25.87
C ALA A 21 6.42 -7.69 -25.89
N GLY A 22 6.08 -8.96 -25.67
CA GLY A 22 7.00 -10.09 -25.74
C GLY A 22 6.99 -11.05 -24.53
N LEU A 23 6.43 -10.66 -23.39
CA LEU A 23 6.27 -11.55 -22.23
C LEU A 23 4.82 -12.05 -22.16
N LYS A 24 4.64 -13.37 -22.10
CA LYS A 24 3.32 -13.98 -21.93
C LYS A 24 2.71 -13.50 -20.62
N GLU A 25 1.52 -12.93 -20.70
CA GLU A 25 0.70 -12.57 -19.54
C GLU A 25 0.43 -13.84 -18.71
N HIS A 26 0.77 -13.80 -17.43
CA HIS A 26 0.35 -14.83 -16.48
C HIS A 26 -0.70 -14.21 -15.56
N GLU A 27 -1.94 -14.17 -16.04
CA GLU A 27 -3.08 -13.83 -15.18
C GLU A 27 -3.33 -15.00 -14.23
N SER A 28 -2.98 -14.84 -12.96
CA SER A 28 -3.47 -15.69 -11.87
C SER A 28 -4.95 -15.37 -11.61
N SER A 29 -5.82 -15.74 -12.55
CA SER A 29 -7.26 -15.78 -12.31
C SER A 29 -7.66 -17.21 -11.95
N GLY A 30 -8.07 -17.40 -10.69
CA GLY A 30 -8.93 -18.50 -10.24
C GLY A 30 -8.51 -19.95 -10.55
N ASN A 31 -7.98 -20.62 -9.52
CA ASN A 31 -8.19 -22.05 -9.25
C ASN A 31 -7.48 -23.09 -10.14
N GLU A 32 -6.42 -22.72 -10.86
CA GLU A 32 -5.50 -23.67 -11.46
C GLU A 32 -4.23 -23.77 -10.61
N LYS A 33 -3.66 -24.99 -10.48
CA LYS A 33 -2.40 -25.19 -9.77
C LYS A 33 -1.38 -24.26 -10.41
N ALA A 34 -0.81 -23.34 -9.63
CA ALA A 34 0.27 -22.50 -10.08
C ALA A 34 1.43 -23.42 -10.48
N ASP A 35 1.62 -23.64 -11.78
CA ASP A 35 2.86 -24.18 -12.30
C ASP A 35 3.99 -23.28 -11.77
N GLU A 36 5.00 -23.92 -11.20
CA GLU A 36 6.14 -23.25 -10.59
C GLU A 36 6.87 -22.45 -11.66
N PHE A 37 6.61 -21.14 -11.69
CA PHE A 37 7.18 -20.24 -12.68
C PHE A 37 8.71 -20.26 -12.57
N GLN A 38 9.38 -20.73 -13.62
CA GLN A 38 10.85 -20.79 -13.67
C GLN A 38 11.42 -19.42 -14.03
N TRP A 39 11.96 -18.75 -13.01
CA TRP A 39 12.54 -17.41 -13.13
C TRP A 39 13.85 -17.39 -13.94
N ASP A 40 14.53 -18.53 -14.07
CA ASP A 40 15.86 -18.64 -14.66
C ASP A 40 15.88 -18.44 -16.18
N ASP A 41 14.74 -18.58 -16.86
CA ASP A 41 14.63 -18.43 -18.31
C ASP A 41 14.24 -17.00 -18.75
N LEU A 42 14.00 -16.09 -17.80
CA LEU A 42 13.66 -14.71 -18.14
C LEU A 42 14.91 -13.92 -18.55
N PRO A 43 14.83 -13.12 -19.64
CA PRO A 43 15.91 -12.21 -19.97
C PRO A 43 16.12 -11.20 -18.83
N ALA A 44 17.38 -10.86 -18.58
CA ALA A 44 17.70 -9.80 -17.62
C ALA A 44 17.03 -8.49 -18.03
N VAL A 45 16.40 -7.81 -17.07
CA VAL A 45 15.75 -6.50 -17.25
C VAL A 45 16.42 -5.46 -16.36
N ASP A 46 16.47 -4.22 -16.84
CA ASP A 46 17.07 -3.10 -16.10
C ASP A 46 16.19 -2.57 -14.97
N GLY A 47 14.90 -2.95 -14.95
CA GLY A 47 13.95 -2.48 -13.96
C GLY A 47 12.71 -3.36 -13.86
N VAL A 48 12.06 -3.29 -12.70
CA VAL A 48 10.82 -4.01 -12.40
C VAL A 48 9.80 -3.02 -11.85
N MET A 49 8.55 -3.14 -12.30
CA MET A 49 7.43 -2.36 -11.77
C MET A 49 6.64 -3.23 -10.79
N ILE A 50 6.39 -2.72 -9.58
CA ILE A 50 5.50 -3.36 -8.60
C ILE A 50 4.17 -2.61 -8.62
N GLY A 51 3.17 -3.20 -9.28
CA GLY A 51 1.84 -2.63 -9.41
C GLY A 51 0.93 -2.96 -8.21
N ARG A 52 0.04 -3.93 -8.40
CA ARG A 52 -1.02 -4.27 -7.45
C ARG A 52 -0.52 -4.64 -6.05
N GLU A 53 0.63 -5.33 -5.97
CA GLU A 53 1.21 -5.72 -4.68
C GLU A 53 1.60 -4.52 -3.83
N ALA A 54 2.14 -3.44 -4.43
CA ALA A 54 2.46 -2.21 -3.70
C ALA A 54 1.20 -1.56 -3.10
N TYR A 55 0.05 -1.76 -3.74
CA TYR A 55 -1.24 -1.27 -3.24
C TYR A 55 -1.84 -2.18 -2.14
N GLN A 56 -1.75 -3.50 -2.32
CA GLN A 56 -2.33 -4.46 -1.39
C GLN A 56 -1.49 -4.65 -0.13
N ARG A 57 -0.17 -4.48 -0.23
CA ARG A 57 0.81 -4.73 0.84
C ARG A 57 1.91 -3.65 0.86
N PRO A 58 1.58 -2.35 0.98
CA PRO A 58 2.54 -1.26 0.87
C PRO A 58 3.77 -1.38 1.78
N TRP A 59 3.63 -2.05 2.94
CA TRP A 59 4.75 -2.31 3.85
C TRP A 59 5.88 -3.17 3.25
N LEU A 60 5.62 -3.87 2.12
CA LEU A 60 6.65 -4.62 1.39
C LEU A 60 7.79 -3.71 0.91
N LEU A 61 7.51 -2.43 0.68
CA LEU A 61 8.48 -1.46 0.15
C LEU A 61 9.37 -0.83 1.22
N ARG A 62 9.15 -1.11 2.51
CA ARG A 62 9.88 -0.45 3.60
C ARG A 62 11.40 -0.66 3.58
N GLU A 63 11.85 -1.74 2.94
CA GLU A 63 13.26 -2.12 2.82
C GLU A 63 13.83 -1.88 1.41
N ALA A 64 13.06 -1.24 0.52
CA ALA A 64 13.46 -1.04 -0.87
C ALA A 64 14.73 -0.18 -0.99
N ASP A 65 14.86 0.86 -0.18
CA ASP A 65 16.01 1.77 -0.20
C ASP A 65 17.32 1.00 0.01
N VAL A 66 17.39 0.13 1.02
CA VAL A 66 18.58 -0.70 1.29
C VAL A 66 18.72 -1.84 0.29
N LYS A 67 17.64 -2.61 0.05
CA LYS A 67 17.72 -3.86 -0.72
C LYS A 67 17.86 -3.66 -2.22
N ILE A 68 17.33 -2.56 -2.75
CA ILE A 68 17.23 -2.31 -4.20
C ILE A 68 18.11 -1.14 -4.60
N PHE A 69 18.06 -0.03 -3.86
CA PHE A 69 18.77 1.20 -4.21
C PHE A 69 20.17 1.29 -3.59
N GLY A 70 20.51 0.40 -2.66
CA GLY A 70 21.84 0.33 -2.05
C GLY A 70 22.11 1.44 -1.04
N GLU A 71 21.06 2.04 -0.48
CA GLU A 71 21.17 3.01 0.59
C GLU A 71 21.73 2.36 1.87
N ASP A 72 22.50 3.11 2.66
CA ASP A 72 23.13 2.60 3.88
C ASP A 72 22.11 2.19 4.96
N ARG A 73 20.93 2.82 4.96
CA ARG A 73 19.84 2.54 5.88
C ARG A 73 18.49 2.96 5.30
N ASN A 74 17.42 2.27 5.70
CA ASN A 74 16.07 2.76 5.50
C ASN A 74 15.83 3.97 6.42
N PRO A 75 14.86 4.85 6.11
CA PRO A 75 14.51 5.96 6.97
C PRO A 75 13.97 5.54 8.36
N GLY A 76 13.74 4.24 8.59
CA GLY A 76 13.36 3.69 9.90
C GLY A 76 12.00 4.16 10.38
N LEU A 77 11.10 4.48 9.45
CA LEU A 77 9.76 4.96 9.81
C LEU A 77 8.91 3.79 10.28
N THR A 78 8.39 3.89 11.50
CA THR A 78 7.37 2.98 12.02
C THR A 78 6.05 3.18 11.28
N ARG A 79 5.16 2.19 11.30
CA ARG A 79 3.80 2.34 10.74
C ARG A 79 3.05 3.50 11.36
N ARG A 80 3.23 3.75 12.67
CA ARG A 80 2.67 4.91 13.37
C ARG A 80 3.11 6.21 12.71
N LYS A 81 4.42 6.40 12.53
CA LYS A 81 4.95 7.63 11.94
C LYS A 81 4.46 7.84 10.51
N ILE A 82 4.40 6.77 9.72
CA ILE A 82 3.83 6.82 8.36
C ILE A 82 2.37 7.27 8.40
N LEU A 83 1.55 6.71 9.30
CA LEU A 83 0.13 7.08 9.41
C LEU A 83 -0.05 8.53 9.87
N GLU A 84 0.75 9.00 10.84
CA GLU A 84 0.74 10.40 11.29
C GLU A 84 1.06 11.37 10.16
N ASP A 85 2.13 11.10 9.39
CA ASP A 85 2.51 11.91 8.23
C ASP A 85 1.47 11.83 7.11
N TYR A 86 0.87 10.66 6.93
CA TYR A 86 -0.17 10.45 5.93
C TYR A 86 -1.46 11.22 6.25
N ILE A 87 -1.81 11.37 7.54
CA ILE A 87 -2.93 12.21 7.96
C ILE A 87 -2.69 13.66 7.54
N VAL A 88 -1.50 14.20 7.84
CA VAL A 88 -1.13 15.59 7.48
C VAL A 88 -1.20 15.77 5.97
N LEU A 89 -0.53 14.88 5.21
CA LEU A 89 -0.56 14.91 3.75
C LEU A 89 -1.99 14.82 3.20
N GLY A 90 -2.81 13.92 3.76
CA GLY A 90 -4.18 13.73 3.33
C GLY A 90 -5.05 14.96 3.54
N GLU A 91 -4.91 15.62 4.70
CA GLU A 91 -5.61 16.88 5.01
C GLU A 91 -5.18 18.02 4.06
N GLU A 92 -3.88 18.17 3.79
CA GLU A 92 -3.36 19.14 2.84
C GLU A 92 -3.86 18.89 1.41
N LEU A 93 -3.87 17.62 0.97
CA LEU A 93 -4.41 17.23 -0.34
C LEU A 93 -5.92 17.49 -0.41
N MET A 94 -6.66 17.20 0.66
CA MET A 94 -8.07 17.51 0.73
C MET A 94 -8.28 19.02 0.67
N GLU A 95 -7.62 19.84 1.47
CA GLU A 95 -7.76 21.31 1.44
C GLU A 95 -7.41 21.89 0.06
N LYS A 96 -6.25 21.53 -0.48
CA LYS A 96 -5.73 22.04 -1.75
C LYS A 96 -6.63 21.69 -2.93
N TYR A 97 -7.21 20.49 -2.95
CA TYR A 97 -7.95 19.96 -4.10
C TYR A 97 -9.47 19.85 -3.89
N SER A 98 -10.00 20.08 -2.69
CA SER A 98 -11.45 20.10 -2.39
C SER A 98 -12.18 21.28 -3.01
N ASN A 99 -11.51 22.43 -3.11
CA ASN A 99 -12.06 23.67 -3.68
C ASN A 99 -11.87 23.81 -5.21
N ILE A 100 -11.12 22.91 -5.84
CA ILE A 100 -10.85 22.99 -7.29
C ILE A 100 -12.08 22.57 -8.13
N HIS A 101 -13.13 22.03 -7.49
CA HIS A 101 -14.32 21.53 -8.18
C HIS A 101 -15.63 22.16 -7.70
N GLY A 102 -15.71 23.50 -7.76
CA GLY A 102 -17.01 24.22 -7.81
C GLY A 102 -17.94 23.74 -8.93
N HIS A 103 -17.42 22.93 -9.86
CA HIS A 103 -18.17 21.97 -10.65
C HIS A 103 -17.50 20.59 -10.48
N ARG A 104 -18.10 19.69 -9.69
CA ARG A 104 -17.76 18.26 -9.75
C ARG A 104 -18.08 17.76 -11.16
N LYS A 105 -17.14 17.88 -12.10
CA LYS A 105 -17.19 17.12 -13.34
C LYS A 105 -17.23 15.65 -12.94
N LYS A 106 -18.27 14.95 -13.38
CA LYS A 106 -18.42 13.50 -13.20
C LYS A 106 -17.15 12.83 -13.75
N GLY A 107 -16.31 12.29 -12.87
CA GLY A 107 -15.07 11.61 -13.24
C GLY A 107 -13.76 12.27 -12.84
N THR A 108 -13.76 13.46 -12.21
CA THR A 108 -12.50 14.03 -11.68
C THR A 108 -12.25 13.54 -10.24
N PRO A 109 -11.11 12.88 -9.95
CA PRO A 109 -10.84 12.37 -8.61
C PRO A 109 -10.56 13.55 -7.65
N GLY A 110 -11.54 13.89 -6.83
CA GLY A 110 -11.26 14.61 -5.59
C GLY A 110 -10.61 13.66 -4.58
N TYR A 111 -9.66 14.15 -3.79
CA TYR A 111 -9.22 13.45 -2.59
C TYR A 111 -10.38 13.47 -1.59
N SER A 112 -11.05 12.34 -1.44
CA SER A 112 -12.05 12.11 -0.39
C SER A 112 -11.43 11.24 0.69
N THR A 113 -11.99 11.27 1.90
CA THR A 113 -11.58 10.37 2.98
C THR A 113 -11.55 8.92 2.50
N ARG A 114 -12.60 8.48 1.78
CA ARG A 114 -12.66 7.12 1.20
C ARG A 114 -11.49 6.81 0.27
N ASN A 115 -11.08 7.75 -0.59
CA ASN A 115 -9.99 7.50 -1.53
C ASN A 115 -8.63 7.46 -0.83
N LEU A 116 -8.43 8.31 0.16
CA LEU A 116 -7.21 8.38 0.97
C LEU A 116 -7.09 7.19 1.94
N LEU A 117 -8.18 6.56 2.35
CA LEU A 117 -8.06 5.35 3.16
C LEU A 117 -7.46 4.17 2.40
N LYS A 118 -7.76 4.02 1.10
CA LYS A 118 -7.43 2.77 0.39
C LYS A 118 -5.93 2.40 0.41
N PRO A 119 -4.98 3.34 0.22
CA PRO A 119 -3.55 3.02 0.33
C PRO A 119 -3.14 2.48 1.70
N VAL A 120 -3.78 2.92 2.79
CA VAL A 120 -3.42 2.49 4.15
C VAL A 120 -4.17 1.24 4.62
N PHE A 121 -5.20 0.78 3.91
CA PHE A 121 -5.91 -0.47 4.22
C PHE A 121 -4.97 -1.70 4.22
N GLY A 122 -3.98 -1.70 3.33
CA GLY A 122 -3.01 -2.80 3.16
C GLY A 122 -1.80 -2.74 4.09
N LEU A 123 -1.65 -1.71 4.92
CA LEU A 123 -0.42 -1.43 5.68
C LEU A 123 -0.02 -2.57 6.65
N PHE A 124 -1.01 -3.33 7.12
CA PHE A 124 -0.84 -4.46 8.02
C PHE A 124 -1.16 -5.81 7.35
N ALA A 125 -1.22 -5.88 6.01
CA ALA A 125 -1.74 -7.06 5.30
C ALA A 125 -1.00 -8.38 5.60
N THR A 126 0.30 -8.31 5.93
CA THR A 126 1.14 -9.47 6.29
C THR A 126 1.17 -9.76 7.78
N GLU A 127 0.52 -8.94 8.61
CA GLU A 127 0.55 -9.06 10.06
C GLU A 127 -0.64 -9.86 10.59
N ARG A 128 -0.45 -10.55 11.72
CA ARG A 128 -1.56 -11.22 12.44
C ARG A 128 -2.68 -10.24 12.84
N GLY A 129 -2.36 -8.95 13.01
CA GLY A 129 -3.30 -7.85 13.29
C GLY A 129 -3.96 -7.23 12.05
N GLY A 130 -3.61 -7.63 10.82
CA GLY A 130 -4.09 -6.96 9.61
C GLY A 130 -5.58 -7.07 9.31
N ARG A 131 -6.22 -8.16 9.77
CA ARG A 131 -7.69 -8.27 9.69
C ARG A 131 -8.38 -7.34 10.68
N GLU A 132 -7.80 -7.18 11.85
CA GLU A 132 -8.33 -6.33 12.91
C GLU A 132 -8.24 -4.86 12.52
N TRP A 133 -7.11 -4.43 11.97
CA TRP A 133 -6.93 -3.11 11.36
C TRP A 133 -8.07 -2.73 10.40
N ARG A 134 -8.35 -3.59 9.42
CA ARG A 134 -9.44 -3.36 8.44
C ARG A 134 -10.82 -3.33 9.11
N ARG A 135 -11.05 -4.24 10.06
CA ARG A 135 -12.32 -4.30 10.81
C ARG A 135 -12.57 -3.02 11.59
N ILE A 136 -11.53 -2.44 12.20
CA ILE A 136 -11.63 -1.18 12.94
C ILE A 136 -11.95 -0.04 11.97
N LEU A 137 -11.20 0.11 10.87
CA LEU A 137 -11.48 1.15 9.87
C LEU A 137 -12.90 1.05 9.30
N ASP A 138 -13.36 -0.16 8.97
CA ASP A 138 -14.73 -0.39 8.47
C ASP A 138 -15.78 -0.03 9.54
N LYS A 139 -15.51 -0.39 10.81
CA LYS A 139 -16.39 -0.07 11.94
C LYS A 139 -16.49 1.43 12.15
N GLU A 140 -15.37 2.16 12.15
CA GLU A 140 -15.35 3.60 12.35
C GLU A 140 -15.98 4.34 11.14
N TRP A 141 -15.74 3.85 9.93
CA TRP A 141 -16.40 4.36 8.72
C TRP A 141 -17.93 4.22 8.79
N VAL A 142 -18.43 3.02 9.14
CA VAL A 142 -19.87 2.74 9.25
C VAL A 142 -20.47 3.42 10.47
N GLY A 143 -19.75 3.49 11.59
CA GLY A 143 -20.20 4.13 12.83
C GLY A 143 -20.42 5.63 12.66
N GLY A 144 -19.49 6.32 11.99
CA GLY A 144 -19.66 7.73 11.60
C GLY A 144 -20.83 7.95 10.64
N GLY A 145 -21.05 7.01 9.71
CA GLY A 145 -22.15 7.07 8.73
C GLY A 145 -23.54 6.68 9.26
N LYS A 146 -23.64 5.74 10.21
CA LYS A 146 -24.92 5.19 10.71
C LYS A 146 -25.76 6.19 11.52
N LEU A 147 -25.13 7.20 12.11
CA LEU A 147 -25.84 8.24 12.86
C LEU A 147 -26.35 9.38 11.96
N GLY A 148 -26.01 9.38 10.66
CA GLY A 148 -26.44 10.45 9.74
C GLY A 148 -25.88 11.84 10.08
N VAL A 149 -24.88 11.91 10.97
CA VAL A 149 -24.38 13.17 11.52
C VAL A 149 -23.35 13.83 10.59
N ARG A 150 -22.36 13.07 10.05
CA ARG A 150 -21.44 13.48 8.98
C ARG A 150 -20.51 12.34 8.55
N GLU A 151 -19.87 12.48 7.38
CA GLU A 151 -18.74 11.63 7.00
C GLU A 151 -17.57 11.86 7.99
N PRO A 152 -16.95 10.80 8.55
CA PRO A 152 -15.79 10.94 9.41
C PRO A 152 -14.58 11.45 8.61
N SER A 153 -13.70 12.23 9.24
CA SER A 153 -12.46 12.71 8.62
C SER A 153 -11.42 11.59 8.53
N LEU A 154 -10.39 11.79 7.69
CA LEU A 154 -9.27 10.86 7.60
C LEU A 154 -8.57 10.70 8.95
N ARG A 155 -8.34 11.83 9.64
CA ARG A 155 -7.75 11.88 10.96
C ARG A 155 -8.53 11.05 11.98
N GLU A 156 -9.84 11.29 12.08
CA GLU A 156 -10.70 10.59 13.05
C GLU A 156 -10.63 9.07 12.87
N LEU A 157 -10.62 8.60 11.63
CA LEU A 157 -10.55 7.17 11.32
C LEU A 157 -9.19 6.57 11.63
N LEU A 158 -8.11 7.25 11.24
CA LEU A 158 -6.75 6.72 11.42
C LEU A 158 -6.29 6.81 12.87
N GLU A 159 -6.60 7.88 13.60
CA GLU A 159 -6.29 7.99 15.04
C GLU A 159 -7.05 6.93 15.83
N ALA A 160 -8.36 6.77 15.61
CA ALA A 160 -9.14 5.72 16.29
C ALA A 160 -8.64 4.30 15.97
N ALA A 161 -8.21 4.06 14.73
CA ALA A 161 -7.64 2.78 14.34
C ALA A 161 -6.26 2.54 14.95
N MET A 162 -5.40 3.57 15.05
CA MET A 162 -4.11 3.47 15.74
C MET A 162 -4.30 3.23 17.24
N ASP A 163 -5.23 3.91 17.90
CA ASP A 163 -5.48 3.74 19.34
C ASP A 163 -5.95 2.32 19.69
N ALA A 164 -6.64 1.65 18.76
CA ALA A 164 -7.15 0.29 18.95
C ALA A 164 -6.13 -0.81 18.59
N MET A 165 -4.99 -0.46 17.97
CA MET A 165 -3.98 -1.42 17.55
C MET A 165 -2.86 -1.58 18.59
N PRO A 166 -2.29 -2.78 18.77
CA PRO A 166 -1.13 -2.99 19.63
C PRO A 166 0.06 -2.11 19.23
N SER A 167 0.73 -1.50 20.21
CA SER A 167 1.86 -0.59 19.94
C SER A 167 3.02 -1.31 19.28
N GLU A 168 3.23 -2.60 19.59
CA GLU A 168 4.28 -3.41 18.98
C GLU A 168 4.11 -3.57 17.45
N LEU A 169 2.86 -3.52 16.95
CA LEU A 169 2.61 -3.56 15.50
C LEU A 169 2.77 -2.19 14.84
N LEU A 170 2.42 -1.12 15.56
CA LEU A 170 2.49 0.25 15.09
C LEU A 170 3.94 0.75 15.05
N ASP A 171 4.72 0.36 16.05
CA ASP A 171 6.08 0.83 16.32
C ASP A 171 7.15 -0.15 15.81
N ALA A 172 6.75 -1.19 15.08
CA ALA A 172 7.67 -2.03 14.33
C ALA A 172 8.28 -1.23 13.17
N GLU A 173 9.61 -1.17 13.14
CA GLU A 173 10.43 -0.63 12.05
C GLU A 173 10.62 -1.65 10.94
#